data_AF-A0A7V4P337-F1
#
_entry.id   AF-A0A7V4P337-F1
#
_cell.length_a   1.000
_cell.length_b   1.000
_cell.length_c   1.000
_cell.angle_alpha   90.00
_cell.angle_beta   90.00
_cell.angle_gamma   90.00
#
_symmetry.space_group_name_H-M   'P 1'
#
loop_
_entity.id
_entity.type
_entity.pdbx_description
1 polymer ?
#
loop_
_entity_poly.entity_id
_entity_poly.type
_entity_poly.pdbx_seq_one_letter_code
_entity_poly.pdbx_strand_id
1 'polypeptide(L)'
;MARTLGMAGAMLAGGCVIHAPVELAAADTMDAVADMTQRALDEFDRDLAMADRERRLAVVGALVARIRRDHADDALVSGHEAAFTSALDRLQEDRRTAWVRHARASDNVDLLRETASGLRRLALESMSMEDEARRYLTAVLEARRAAASGPGLSESRGAVRGGG
;
A
#
# COMPACT_ATOMS: atom_id res chain seq x y z
N MET A 1 38.29 13.81 -40.65
CA MET A 1 36.93 13.24 -40.71
C MET A 1 36.87 12.05 -39.76
N ALA A 2 36.59 12.31 -38.48
CA ALA A 2 36.69 11.34 -37.40
C ALA A 2 35.34 10.66 -37.14
N ARG A 3 35.37 9.31 -37.13
CA ARG A 3 34.32 8.41 -36.66
C ARG A 3 34.33 8.40 -35.13
N THR A 4 33.21 8.73 -34.50
CA THR A 4 32.84 8.28 -33.14
C THR A 4 31.32 8.34 -32.98
N LEU A 5 30.62 7.29 -33.41
CA LEU A 5 29.28 6.96 -32.91
C LEU A 5 29.37 5.55 -32.33
N GLY A 6 29.68 5.50 -31.05
CA GLY A 6 29.70 4.28 -30.26
C GLY A 6 29.38 4.64 -28.81
N MET A 7 28.72 3.72 -28.11
CA MET A 7 28.41 3.76 -26.67
C MET A 7 27.19 4.58 -26.24
N ALA A 8 25.98 4.14 -26.61
CA ALA A 8 24.74 4.53 -25.92
C ALA A 8 23.78 3.35 -25.68
N GLY A 9 24.31 2.12 -25.53
CA GLY A 9 23.48 0.91 -25.44
C GLY A 9 23.99 -0.11 -24.43
N ALA A 10 24.23 0.28 -23.18
CA ALA A 10 24.66 -0.66 -22.13
C ALA A 10 24.27 -0.21 -20.70
N MET A 11 23.07 0.32 -20.48
CA MET A 11 22.55 0.61 -19.12
C MET A 11 21.08 0.18 -18.92
N LEU A 12 20.62 -0.88 -19.57
CA LEU A 12 19.27 -1.45 -19.34
C LEU A 12 19.29 -2.96 -19.00
N ALA A 13 20.46 -3.51 -18.69
CA ALA A 13 20.64 -4.91 -18.27
C ALA A 13 21.23 -5.05 -16.86
N GLY A 14 21.07 -4.02 -16.01
CA GLY A 14 21.23 -4.19 -14.57
C GLY A 14 19.94 -4.80 -14.04
N GLY A 15 19.93 -6.12 -13.87
CA GLY A 15 18.78 -6.85 -13.38
C GLY A 15 18.21 -6.19 -12.12
N CYS A 16 16.91 -5.94 -12.14
CA CYS A 16 16.12 -5.89 -10.92
C CYS A 16 16.23 -7.28 -10.29
N VAL A 17 17.30 -7.51 -9.54
CA VAL A 17 17.36 -8.66 -8.63
C VAL A 17 16.29 -8.35 -7.60
N ILE A 18 15.14 -8.98 -7.79
CA ILE A 18 14.01 -8.95 -6.87
C ILE A 18 14.57 -9.47 -5.55
N HIS A 19 14.85 -8.55 -4.64
CA HIS A 19 15.40 -8.86 -3.33
C HIS A 19 14.27 -8.74 -2.32
N ALA A 20 13.94 -9.85 -1.67
CA ALA A 20 12.87 -9.93 -0.66
C ALA A 20 12.94 -8.83 0.42
N PRO A 21 14.12 -8.36 0.90
CA PRO A 21 14.19 -7.23 1.83
C PRO A 21 13.58 -5.93 1.28
N VAL A 22 13.69 -5.69 -0.03
CA VAL A 22 13.11 -4.50 -0.69
C VAL A 22 11.59 -4.62 -0.74
N GLU A 23 11.07 -5.81 -1.03
CA GLU A 23 9.63 -6.07 -1.07
C GLU A 23 8.99 -5.94 0.32
N LEU A 24 9.65 -6.43 1.37
CA LEU A 24 9.22 -6.24 2.76
C LEU A 24 9.24 -4.77 3.18
N ALA A 25 10.32 -4.05 2.87
CA ALA A 25 10.42 -2.62 3.17
C ALA A 25 9.35 -1.80 2.42
N ALA A 26 9.06 -2.16 1.17
CA ALA A 26 7.98 -1.56 0.40
C ALA A 26 6.61 -1.83 1.04
N ALA A 27 6.35 -3.07 1.46
CA ALA A 27 5.11 -3.42 2.17
C ALA A 27 4.93 -2.63 3.47
N ASP A 28 5.97 -2.53 4.29
CA ASP A 28 5.92 -1.78 5.55
C ASP A 28 5.71 -0.28 5.31
N THR A 29 6.30 0.26 4.24
CA THR A 29 6.06 1.65 3.83
C THR A 29 4.62 1.85 3.39
N MET A 30 4.04 0.92 2.62
CA MET A 30 2.64 1.00 2.18
C MET A 30 1.66 0.91 3.35
N ASP A 31 1.91 0.05 4.33
CA ASP A 31 1.11 -0.01 5.56
C ASP A 31 1.21 1.27 6.37
N ALA A 32 2.42 1.82 6.53
CA ALA A 32 2.61 3.10 7.22
C ALA A 32 1.85 4.24 6.52
N VAL A 33 1.87 4.27 5.18
CA VAL A 33 1.10 5.24 4.39
C VAL A 33 -0.40 5.02 4.55
N ALA A 34 -0.87 3.77 4.55
CA ALA A 34 -2.26 3.45 4.79
C ALA A 34 -2.74 3.97 6.16
N ASP A 35 -1.94 3.76 7.22
CA ASP A 35 -2.26 4.22 8.57
C ASP A 35 -2.20 5.74 8.74
N MET A 36 -1.27 6.42 8.05
CA MET A 36 -1.26 7.89 8.00
C MET A 36 -2.50 8.42 7.27
N THR A 37 -2.87 7.78 6.16
CA THR A 37 -4.02 8.18 5.35
C THR A 37 -5.32 7.96 6.12
N GLN A 38 -5.48 6.83 6.81
CA GLN A 38 -6.64 6.56 7.66
C GLN A 38 -6.80 7.63 8.75
N ARG A 39 -5.72 7.97 9.46
CA ARG A 39 -5.76 9.02 10.49
C ARG A 39 -6.16 10.38 9.93
N ALA A 40 -5.67 10.72 8.74
CA ALA A 40 -6.07 11.96 8.07
C ALA A 40 -7.55 11.95 7.66
N LEU A 41 -8.10 10.80 7.25
CA LEU A 41 -9.53 10.66 6.97
C LEU A 41 -10.38 10.81 8.23
N ASP A 42 -9.95 10.21 9.35
CA ASP A 42 -10.64 10.31 10.64
C ASP A 42 -10.61 11.76 11.19
N GLU A 43 -9.53 12.51 10.93
CA GLU A 43 -9.46 13.94 11.24
C GLU A 43 -10.38 14.76 10.35
N PHE A 44 -10.34 14.50 9.04
CA PHE A 44 -11.21 15.16 8.07
C PHE A 44 -12.70 14.96 8.38
N ASP A 45 -13.13 13.76 8.78
CA ASP A 45 -14.53 13.50 9.15
C ASP A 45 -14.96 14.30 10.39
N ARG A 46 -14.09 14.41 11.40
CA ARG A 46 -14.32 15.24 12.59
C ARG A 46 -14.46 16.72 12.22
N ASP A 47 -13.57 17.23 11.38
CA ASP A 47 -13.60 18.62 10.91
C ASP A 47 -14.86 18.92 10.10
N LEU A 48 -15.26 18.00 9.22
CA LEU A 48 -16.51 18.10 8.47
C LEU A 48 -17.73 18.16 9.39
N ALA A 49 -17.77 17.32 10.44
CA ALA A 49 -18.88 17.30 11.38
C ALA A 49 -18.98 18.63 12.15
N MET A 50 -17.85 19.23 12.55
CA MET A 50 -17.85 20.55 13.18
C MET A 50 -18.33 21.63 12.21
N ALA A 51 -17.79 21.66 10.99
CA ALA A 51 -18.15 22.64 9.98
C ALA A 51 -19.62 22.54 9.54
N ASP A 52 -20.19 21.33 9.47
CA ASP A 52 -21.62 21.11 9.21
C ASP A 52 -22.48 21.64 10.36
N ARG A 53 -22.09 21.38 11.61
CA ARG A 53 -22.78 21.92 12.79
C ARG A 53 -22.80 23.45 12.78
N GLU A 54 -21.66 24.09 12.56
CA GLU A 54 -21.55 25.56 12.49
C GLU A 54 -22.42 26.15 11.38
N ARG A 55 -22.38 25.54 10.18
CA ARG A 55 -23.20 25.97 9.03
C ARG A 55 -24.69 25.84 9.31
N ARG A 56 -25.14 24.73 9.91
CA ARG A 56 -26.55 24.56 10.29
C ARG A 56 -27.00 25.62 11.31
N LEU A 57 -26.19 25.89 12.32
CA LEU A 57 -26.48 26.93 13.31
C LEU A 57 -26.55 28.32 12.65
N ALA A 58 -25.65 28.62 11.71
CA ALA A 58 -25.67 29.87 10.95
C ALA A 58 -26.95 30.02 10.10
N VAL A 59 -27.39 28.95 9.41
CA VAL A 59 -28.62 28.95 8.61
C VAL A 59 -29.86 29.18 9.50
N VAL A 60 -29.95 28.49 10.64
CA VAL A 60 -31.05 28.68 11.61
C VAL A 60 -31.01 30.10 12.19
N GLY A 61 -29.83 30.58 12.59
CA GLY A 61 -29.67 31.94 13.11
C GLY A 61 -30.09 33.01 12.09
N ALA A 62 -29.73 32.83 10.82
CA ALA A 62 -30.15 33.72 9.74
C ALA A 62 -31.67 33.71 9.52
N LEU A 63 -32.30 32.53 9.57
CA LEU A 63 -33.77 32.43 9.49
C LEU A 63 -34.43 33.18 10.65
N VAL A 64 -34.00 32.93 11.89
CA VAL A 64 -34.55 33.61 13.08
C VAL A 64 -34.39 35.12 12.97
N ALA A 65 -33.24 35.60 12.50
CA ALA A 65 -33.00 37.04 12.31
C ALA A 65 -33.94 37.65 11.25
N ARG A 66 -34.19 36.95 10.15
CA ARG A 66 -35.13 37.38 9.09
C ARG A 66 -36.57 37.39 9.58
N ILE A 67 -37.01 36.32 10.24
CA ILE A 67 -38.36 36.25 10.83
C ILE A 67 -38.56 37.40 11.82
N ARG A 68 -37.63 37.65 12.75
CA ARG A 68 -37.75 38.77 13.69
C ARG A 68 -37.90 40.12 13.00
N ARG A 69 -37.21 40.32 11.88
CA ARG A 69 -37.27 41.58 11.10
C ARG A 69 -38.60 41.73 10.36
N ASP A 70 -39.05 40.65 9.71
CA ASP A 70 -40.14 40.71 8.73
C ASP A 70 -41.45 40.08 9.24
N HIS A 71 -41.55 39.77 10.54
CA HIS A 71 -42.67 39.02 11.15
C HIS A 71 -44.07 39.62 10.94
N ALA A 72 -44.18 40.90 10.59
CA ALA A 72 -45.45 41.57 10.33
C ALA A 72 -45.93 41.43 8.88
N ASP A 73 -45.11 40.84 7.99
CA ASP A 73 -45.40 40.64 6.57
C ASP A 73 -45.42 39.15 6.23
N ASP A 74 -46.62 38.57 6.19
CA ASP A 74 -46.84 37.15 5.92
C ASP A 74 -46.28 36.70 4.56
N ALA A 75 -46.27 37.57 3.55
CA ALA A 75 -45.74 37.25 2.23
C ALA A 75 -44.21 37.11 2.29
N LEU A 76 -43.52 37.99 3.03
CA LEU A 76 -42.07 37.88 3.24
C LEU A 76 -41.70 36.67 4.10
N VAL A 77 -42.46 36.40 5.16
CA VAL A 77 -42.24 35.23 6.03
C VAL A 77 -42.32 33.93 5.24
N SER A 78 -43.32 33.80 4.36
CA SER A 78 -43.47 32.63 3.48
C SER A 78 -42.27 32.48 2.52
N GLY A 79 -41.70 33.59 2.03
CA GLY A 79 -40.49 33.57 1.21
C GLY A 79 -39.24 33.08 1.96
N HIS A 80 -39.15 33.34 3.27
CA HIS A 80 -38.03 32.88 4.10
C HIS A 80 -38.01 31.36 4.26
N GLU A 81 -39.17 30.70 4.28
CA GLU A 81 -39.28 29.24 4.33
C GLU A 81 -38.61 28.59 3.11
N ALA A 82 -38.96 29.04 1.90
CA ALA A 82 -38.38 28.52 0.67
C ALA A 82 -36.84 28.69 0.63
N ALA A 83 -36.35 29.84 1.08
CA ALA A 83 -34.91 30.10 1.17
C ALA A 83 -34.21 29.21 2.22
N PHE A 84 -34.87 28.94 3.35
CA PHE A 84 -34.35 28.07 4.40
C PHE A 84 -34.30 26.61 3.95
N THR A 85 -35.38 26.10 3.36
CA THR A 85 -35.42 24.73 2.81
C THR A 85 -34.35 24.55 1.74
N SER A 86 -34.21 25.49 0.80
CA SER A 86 -33.15 25.45 -0.22
C SER A 86 -31.74 25.43 0.40
N ALA A 87 -31.50 26.17 1.49
CA ALA A 87 -30.22 26.14 2.20
C ALA A 87 -29.98 24.79 2.89
N LEU A 88 -31.00 24.17 3.49
CA LEU A 88 -30.89 22.84 4.09
C LEU A 88 -30.60 21.76 3.05
N ASP A 89 -31.28 21.80 1.90
CA ASP A 89 -31.06 20.85 0.80
C ASP A 89 -29.62 20.92 0.29
N ARG A 90 -29.07 22.14 0.13
CA ARG A 90 -27.66 22.34 -0.24
C ARG A 90 -26.71 21.75 0.81
N LEU A 91 -26.97 21.94 2.10
CA LEU A 91 -26.15 21.33 3.16
C LEU A 91 -26.22 19.80 3.14
N GLN A 92 -27.36 19.21 2.79
CA GLN A 92 -27.48 17.76 2.65
C GLN A 92 -26.70 17.24 1.44
N GLU A 93 -26.78 17.93 0.30
CA GLU A 93 -26.04 17.57 -0.91
C GLU A 93 -24.52 17.70 -0.72
N ASP A 94 -24.06 18.76 -0.05
CA ASP A 94 -22.67 18.94 0.33
C ASP A 94 -22.18 17.77 1.20
N ARG A 95 -22.98 17.36 2.19
CA ARG A 95 -22.65 16.23 3.06
C ARG A 95 -22.58 14.92 2.31
N ARG A 96 -23.52 14.68 1.39
CA ARG A 96 -23.53 13.48 0.53
C ARG A 96 -22.27 13.43 -0.31
N THR A 97 -21.88 14.56 -0.93
CA THR A 97 -20.65 14.66 -1.72
C THR A 97 -19.41 14.41 -0.87
N ALA A 98 -19.35 14.98 0.34
CA ALA A 98 -18.26 14.75 1.26
C ALA A 98 -18.14 13.27 1.67
N TRP A 99 -19.27 12.62 1.97
CA TRP A 99 -19.31 11.20 2.32
C TRP A 99 -18.84 10.30 1.17
N VAL A 100 -19.25 10.59 -0.07
CA VAL A 100 -18.76 9.85 -1.25
C VAL A 100 -17.24 9.99 -1.42
N ARG A 101 -16.68 11.18 -1.16
CA ARG A 101 -15.23 11.40 -1.22
C ARG A 101 -14.50 10.64 -0.12
N HIS A 102 -15.03 10.66 1.10
CA HIS A 102 -14.49 9.90 2.23
C HIS A 102 -14.51 8.39 1.94
N ALA A 103 -15.63 7.86 1.45
CA ALA A 103 -15.75 6.44 1.10
C ALA A 103 -14.69 6.03 0.07
N ARG A 104 -14.55 6.77 -1.03
CA ARG A 104 -13.52 6.50 -2.05
C ARG A 104 -12.10 6.58 -1.49
N ALA A 105 -11.84 7.50 -0.58
CA ALA A 105 -10.53 7.60 0.04
C ALA A 105 -10.27 6.44 1.01
N SER A 106 -11.30 5.94 1.69
CA SER A 106 -11.23 4.73 2.53
C SER A 106 -10.94 3.49 1.67
N ASP A 107 -11.60 3.35 0.52
CA ASP A 107 -11.32 2.26 -0.43
C ASP A 107 -9.84 2.26 -0.88
N ASN A 108 -9.24 3.43 -1.04
CA ASN A 108 -7.81 3.54 -1.37
C ASN A 108 -6.90 3.07 -0.22
N VAL A 109 -7.29 3.31 1.04
CA VAL A 109 -6.56 2.79 2.21
C VAL A 109 -6.60 1.26 2.21
N ASP A 110 -7.76 0.68 1.92
CA ASP A 110 -7.91 -0.77 1.84
C ASP A 110 -7.05 -1.37 0.71
N LEU A 111 -7.01 -0.71 -0.47
CA LEU A 111 -6.15 -1.11 -1.57
C LEU A 111 -4.65 -1.06 -1.20
N LEU A 112 -4.22 -0.03 -0.46
CA LEU A 112 -2.83 0.08 0.01
C LEU A 112 -2.48 -1.10 0.94
N ARG A 113 -3.38 -1.45 1.86
CA ARG A 113 -3.20 -2.59 2.77
C ARG A 113 -3.18 -3.92 2.04
N GLU A 114 -4.06 -4.09 1.05
CA GLU A 114 -4.06 -5.28 0.18
C GLU A 114 -2.74 -5.39 -0.58
N THR A 115 -2.25 -4.28 -1.15
CA THR A 115 -0.98 -4.24 -1.88
C THR A 115 0.20 -4.57 -0.96
N ALA A 116 0.23 -3.99 0.25
CA ALA A 116 1.25 -4.30 1.26
C ALA A 116 1.24 -5.80 1.63
N SER A 117 0.06 -6.37 1.87
CA SER A 117 -0.12 -7.79 2.14
C SER A 117 0.38 -8.68 0.99
N GLY A 118 0.05 -8.30 -0.25
CA GLY A 118 0.55 -8.97 -1.46
C GLY A 118 2.07 -8.94 -1.57
N LEU A 119 2.69 -7.79 -1.31
CA LEU A 119 4.15 -7.64 -1.31
C LEU A 119 4.82 -8.48 -0.23
N ARG A 120 4.25 -8.57 0.98
CA ARG A 120 4.79 -9.46 2.03
C ARG A 120 4.73 -10.91 1.60
N ARG A 121 3.62 -11.33 1.00
CA ARG A 121 3.47 -12.69 0.49
C ARG A 121 4.52 -13.00 -0.57
N LEU A 122 4.72 -12.11 -1.54
CA LEU A 122 5.74 -12.27 -2.59
C LEU A 122 7.16 -12.35 -1.98
N ALA A 123 7.46 -11.51 -0.99
CA ALA A 123 8.75 -11.53 -0.31
C ALA A 123 9.02 -12.86 0.43
N LEU A 124 8.00 -13.41 1.10
CA LEU A 124 8.11 -14.70 1.77
C LEU A 124 8.28 -15.84 0.78
N GLU A 125 7.54 -15.81 -0.33
CA GLU A 125 7.67 -16.80 -1.42
C GLU A 125 9.06 -16.71 -2.07
N SER A 126 9.60 -15.50 -2.30
CA SER A 126 10.93 -15.31 -2.88
C SER A 126 12.06 -15.76 -1.96
N MET A 127 11.98 -15.47 -0.65
CA MET A 127 12.92 -16.00 0.35
C MET A 127 12.90 -17.53 0.40
N SER A 128 11.71 -18.14 0.39
CA SER A 128 11.58 -19.59 0.37
C SER A 128 12.21 -20.22 -0.87
N MET A 129 12.11 -19.57 -2.03
CA MET A 129 12.76 -20.04 -3.25
C MET A 129 14.29 -19.90 -3.19
N GLU A 130 14.80 -18.80 -2.62
CA GLU A 130 16.25 -18.61 -2.41
C GLU A 130 16.82 -19.68 -1.46
N ASP A 131 16.12 -20.00 -0.37
CA ASP A 131 16.51 -21.04 0.58
C ASP A 131 16.52 -22.43 -0.06
N GLU A 132 15.50 -22.74 -0.86
CA GLU A 132 15.41 -24.03 -1.56
C GLU A 132 16.50 -24.14 -2.63
N ALA A 133 16.76 -23.09 -3.42
CA ALA A 133 17.86 -23.06 -4.39
C ALA A 133 19.23 -23.25 -3.70
N ARG A 134 19.45 -22.59 -2.56
CA ARG A 134 20.68 -22.75 -1.76
C ARG A 134 20.82 -24.19 -1.24
N ARG A 135 19.74 -24.80 -0.76
CA ARG A 135 19.72 -26.22 -0.35
C ARG A 135 20.08 -27.15 -1.50
N TYR A 136 19.48 -26.98 -2.68
CA TYR A 136 19.80 -27.79 -3.87
C TYR A 136 21.28 -27.67 -4.27
N LEU A 137 21.80 -26.44 -4.34
CA LEU A 137 23.22 -26.20 -4.67
C LEU A 137 24.15 -26.84 -3.66
N THR A 138 23.85 -26.73 -2.36
CA THR A 138 24.65 -27.33 -1.28
C THR A 138 24.68 -28.85 -1.43
N ALA A 139 23.52 -29.50 -1.63
CA ALA A 139 23.43 -30.95 -1.82
C ALA A 139 24.20 -31.43 -3.06
N VAL A 140 24.12 -30.69 -4.18
CA VAL A 140 24.88 -31.01 -5.40
C VAL A 140 26.38 -30.89 -5.17
N LEU A 141 26.84 -29.84 -4.49
CA LEU A 141 28.25 -29.65 -4.16
C LEU A 141 28.77 -30.73 -3.21
N GLU A 142 27.98 -31.11 -2.20
CA GLU A 142 28.30 -32.21 -1.28
C GLU A 142 28.38 -33.55 -2.00
N ALA A 143 27.42 -33.87 -2.88
CA ALA A 143 27.45 -35.08 -3.70
C ALA A 143 28.71 -35.14 -4.59
N ARG A 144 29.11 -34.01 -5.20
CA ARG A 144 30.35 -33.93 -5.97
C ARG A 144 31.59 -34.09 -5.12
N ARG A 145 31.63 -33.51 -3.92
CA ARG A 145 32.75 -33.69 -2.98
C ARG A 145 32.85 -35.15 -2.53
N ALA A 146 31.73 -35.79 -2.19
CA ALA A 146 31.70 -37.20 -1.80
C ALA A 146 32.18 -38.12 -2.94
N ALA A 147 31.73 -37.87 -4.18
CA ALA A 147 32.19 -38.61 -5.37
C ALA A 147 33.68 -38.38 -5.66
N ALA A 148 34.20 -37.17 -5.43
CA ALA A 148 35.62 -36.87 -5.54
C ALA A 148 36.47 -37.47 -4.39
N SER A 149 35.82 -37.87 -3.28
CA SER A 149 36.48 -38.32 -2.05
C SER A 149 36.39 -39.83 -1.81
N GLY A 150 35.93 -40.65 -2.77
CA GLY A 150 35.87 -42.10 -2.61
C GLY A 150 36.21 -42.93 -3.86
N PRO A 151 36.81 -44.14 -3.75
CA PRO A 151 37.61 -44.71 -2.66
C PRO A 151 39.11 -44.68 -3.00
N GLY A 152 39.93 -44.07 -2.13
CA GLY A 152 41.36 -44.30 -2.13
C GLY A 152 41.66 -45.74 -1.70
N LEU A 153 42.11 -46.56 -2.65
CA LEU A 153 43.14 -47.60 -2.51
C LEU A 153 43.37 -48.10 -1.07
N SER A 154 42.55 -49.02 -0.57
CA SER A 154 42.84 -49.78 0.67
C SER A 154 43.01 -51.29 0.44
N GLU A 155 43.20 -51.73 -0.80
CA GLU A 155 43.59 -53.11 -1.15
C GLU A 155 44.96 -53.15 -1.85
N SER A 156 46.02 -52.89 -1.09
CA SER A 156 47.38 -53.33 -1.49
C SER A 156 48.26 -53.58 -0.26
N ARG A 157 47.90 -54.58 0.54
CA ARG A 157 48.85 -55.11 1.54
C ARG A 157 48.70 -56.61 1.75
N GLY A 158 49.47 -57.36 0.96
CA GLY A 158 50.27 -58.47 1.47
C GLY A 158 49.60 -59.84 1.52
N ALA A 159 49.68 -60.59 0.41
CA ALA A 159 49.73 -62.05 0.46
C ALA A 159 50.91 -62.55 -0.40
N VAL A 160 52.13 -62.21 0.03
CA VAL A 160 53.33 -62.97 -0.36
C VAL A 160 53.39 -64.18 0.58
N ARG A 161 53.00 -65.34 0.09
CA ARG A 161 53.23 -66.62 0.77
C ARG A 161 54.19 -67.42 -0.10
N GLY A 162 55.47 -67.33 0.23
CA GLY A 162 56.50 -68.24 -0.28
C GLY A 162 56.46 -69.58 0.44
N GLY A 163 57.02 -70.60 -0.20
CA GLY A 163 57.47 -71.84 0.43
C GLY A 163 56.88 -73.10 -0.19
N GLY A 164 57.67 -73.77 -1.03
CA GLY A 164 57.41 -75.09 -1.59
C GLY A 164 58.25 -75.33 -2.83
#